data_AF-A0A509A418-F1
#
_entry.id   AF-A0A509A418-F1
#
_cell.length_a   1.000
_cell.length_b   1.000
_cell.length_c   1.000
_cell.angle_alpha   90.00
_cell.angle_beta   90.00
_cell.angle_gamma   90.00
#
_symmetry.space_group_name_H-M   'P 1'
#
loop_
_entity.id
_entity.type
_entity.pdbx_description
1 polymer ?
#
loop_
_entity_poly.entity_id
_entity_poly.type
_entity_poly.pdbx_seq_one_letter_code
_entity_poly.pdbx_strand_id
1 'polypeptide(L)'
;MTIEQQTSASASFVASAPVSIDIAALNVDIGSSGSCQVATSTIQVSLGTVNRGEFHGKGTTGGQAKRFSIPVFCPTPTDVRIGFFGVSVESDTLALSQASNSASGVGVKLTYGNNPGAAVPDGTSVKINEASNLPILKRVTGASAGTAEAINFNAQYVQTDATVGAGTANSMVTFALEYN
;
A
#
# COMPACT_ATOMS: atom_id res chain seq x y z
N MET A 1 -52.73 5.48 8.57
CA MET A 1 -51.85 5.12 9.70
C MET A 1 -51.24 3.76 9.38
N THR A 2 -50.05 3.80 8.80
CA THR A 2 -49.16 2.65 8.60
C THR A 2 -48.32 2.49 9.86
N ILE A 3 -48.20 1.26 10.37
CA ILE A 3 -47.16 0.88 11.33
C ILE A 3 -46.49 -0.36 10.76
N GLU A 4 -45.20 -0.19 10.47
CA GLU A 4 -44.24 -1.20 10.04
C GLU A 4 -43.88 -2.15 11.18
N GLN A 5 -43.56 -3.41 10.85
CA GLN A 5 -42.65 -4.22 11.66
C GLN A 5 -41.88 -5.20 10.76
N GLN A 6 -40.58 -4.91 10.58
CA GLN A 6 -39.39 -5.78 10.72
C GLN A 6 -39.60 -7.31 10.60
N THR A 7 -38.82 -8.13 9.89
CA THR A 7 -37.35 -8.20 9.69
C THR A 7 -37.03 -9.18 8.55
N SER A 8 -35.93 -9.00 7.83
CA SER A 8 -34.95 -10.08 7.52
C SER A 8 -33.68 -9.51 6.89
N ALA A 9 -32.55 -10.05 7.33
CA ALA A 9 -31.20 -9.54 7.17
C ALA A 9 -30.73 -9.40 5.71
N SER A 10 -30.30 -8.19 5.34
CA SER A 10 -29.49 -7.95 4.14
C SER A 10 -28.02 -8.20 4.52
N ALA A 11 -27.48 -9.36 4.14
CA ALA A 11 -26.04 -9.52 4.02
C ALA A 11 -25.58 -8.64 2.85
N SER A 12 -25.10 -7.44 3.16
CA SER A 12 -24.59 -6.50 2.16
C SER A 12 -23.22 -6.97 1.68
N PHE A 13 -23.20 -7.75 0.60
CA PHE A 13 -21.97 -8.06 -0.13
C PHE A 13 -21.48 -6.78 -0.82
N VAL A 14 -20.29 -6.32 -0.46
CA VAL A 14 -19.65 -5.17 -1.11
C VAL A 14 -18.85 -5.70 -2.29
N ALA A 15 -19.48 -5.76 -3.46
CA ALA A 15 -18.74 -5.91 -4.71
C ALA A 15 -17.99 -4.60 -4.97
N SER A 16 -16.73 -4.55 -4.54
CA SER A 16 -15.81 -3.46 -4.87
C SER A 16 -15.31 -3.67 -6.29
N ALA A 17 -15.64 -2.74 -7.19
CA ALA A 17 -14.96 -2.64 -8.48
C ALA A 17 -13.44 -2.50 -8.25
N PRO A 18 -12.58 -3.02 -9.15
CA PRO A 18 -11.14 -2.98 -8.96
C PRO A 18 -10.68 -1.55 -8.68
N VAL A 19 -9.96 -1.38 -7.57
CA VAL A 19 -9.28 -0.13 -7.21
C VAL A 19 -8.27 0.20 -8.31
N SER A 20 -8.08 1.51 -8.57
CA SER A 20 -7.14 2.11 -9.51
C SER A 20 -6.22 3.18 -8.83
N ILE A 21 -5.09 2.82 -8.20
CA ILE A 21 -3.92 3.64 -7.87
C ILE A 21 -3.16 4.02 -9.14
N ASP A 22 -3.28 5.27 -9.56
CA ASP A 22 -2.38 5.88 -10.53
C ASP A 22 -1.07 6.29 -9.85
N ILE A 23 0.08 5.84 -10.37
CA ILE A 23 1.40 6.05 -9.77
C ILE A 23 2.34 6.67 -10.83
N ALA A 24 2.33 7.99 -10.91
CA ALA A 24 3.25 8.70 -11.79
C ALA A 24 4.71 8.45 -11.35
N ALA A 25 5.52 7.88 -12.24
CA ALA A 25 6.96 7.73 -12.05
C ALA A 25 7.66 9.07 -12.34
N LEU A 26 8.51 9.52 -11.42
CA LEU A 26 9.50 10.58 -11.68
C LEU A 26 10.89 9.93 -11.70
N ASN A 27 11.51 9.84 -12.87
CA ASN A 27 12.88 9.38 -13.02
C ASN A 27 13.84 10.54 -12.71
N VAL A 28 14.58 10.46 -11.61
CA VAL A 28 15.71 11.36 -11.32
C VAL A 28 16.98 10.67 -11.82
N ASP A 29 17.66 11.27 -12.80
CA ASP A 29 18.92 10.78 -13.38
C ASP A 29 20.12 11.43 -12.69
N ILE A 30 21.00 10.61 -12.12
CA ILE A 30 22.28 11.06 -11.53
C ILE A 30 23.41 10.28 -12.25
N GLY A 31 23.62 10.57 -13.54
CA GLY A 31 24.89 10.27 -14.21
C GLY A 31 25.09 8.85 -14.76
N SER A 32 24.87 8.73 -16.08
CA SER A 32 25.70 7.98 -17.05
C SER A 32 25.90 6.45 -16.95
N SER A 33 25.20 5.70 -16.10
CA SER A 33 25.19 4.23 -16.22
C SER A 33 23.93 3.61 -15.66
N GLY A 34 23.02 3.20 -16.55
CA GLY A 34 21.98 2.23 -16.25
C GLY A 34 20.96 2.63 -15.17
N SER A 35 20.05 3.55 -15.48
CA SER A 35 18.97 3.91 -14.55
C SER A 35 18.02 2.74 -14.32
N CYS A 36 17.62 2.53 -13.06
CA CYS A 36 16.54 1.62 -12.76
C CYS A 36 15.21 2.21 -13.21
N GLN A 37 14.30 1.35 -13.69
CA GLN A 37 12.99 1.71 -14.18
C GLN A 37 11.93 0.84 -13.51
N VAL A 38 10.77 1.44 -13.22
CA VAL A 38 9.59 0.69 -12.79
C VAL A 38 8.70 0.51 -14.02
N ALA A 39 8.44 -0.75 -14.39
CA ALA A 39 7.72 -1.06 -15.63
C ALA A 39 6.22 -0.71 -15.57
N THR A 40 5.66 -0.54 -14.36
CA THR A 40 4.24 -0.27 -14.14
C THR A 40 4.03 1.06 -13.41
N SER A 41 3.39 2.01 -14.08
CA SER A 41 2.99 3.31 -13.52
C SER A 41 1.73 3.23 -12.65
N THR A 42 1.14 2.07 -12.43
CA THR A 42 -0.20 1.97 -11.84
C THR A 42 -0.32 0.57 -11.23
N ILE A 43 -0.35 0.44 -9.90
CA ILE A 43 -0.38 -0.85 -9.20
C ILE A 43 -1.66 -0.96 -8.40
N GLN A 44 -2.47 -1.99 -8.69
CA GLN A 44 -3.76 -2.17 -8.03
C GLN A 44 -3.75 -3.22 -6.95
N VAL A 45 -4.18 -2.80 -5.76
CA VAL A 45 -4.28 -3.67 -4.59
C VAL A 45 -5.72 -3.67 -4.11
N SER A 46 -6.43 -4.76 -4.39
CA SER A 46 -7.79 -4.97 -3.90
C SER A 46 -7.75 -5.52 -2.47
N LEU A 47 -8.00 -4.65 -1.48
CA LEU A 47 -8.09 -5.02 -0.07
C LEU A 47 -9.33 -5.87 0.25
N GLY A 48 -10.35 -5.79 -0.59
CA GLY A 48 -11.62 -6.49 -0.42
C GLY A 48 -12.50 -5.87 0.66
N THR A 49 -13.57 -6.59 1.02
CA THR A 49 -14.52 -6.17 2.05
C THR A 49 -14.09 -6.70 3.41
N VAL A 50 -14.28 -5.89 4.44
CA VAL A 50 -13.96 -6.25 5.84
C VAL A 50 -15.16 -5.97 6.72
N ASN A 51 -15.44 -6.86 7.67
CA ASN A 51 -16.51 -6.63 8.63
C ASN A 51 -16.07 -5.61 9.68
N ARG A 52 -16.92 -4.63 9.99
CA ARG A 52 -16.66 -3.64 11.04
C ARG A 52 -16.29 -4.27 12.39
N GLY A 53 -16.85 -5.44 12.69
CA GLY A 53 -16.60 -6.19 13.92
C GLY A 53 -15.19 -6.78 14.03
N GLU A 54 -14.38 -6.78 12.97
CA GLU A 54 -12.97 -7.20 13.01
C GLU A 54 -12.06 -6.11 13.62
N PHE A 55 -12.55 -4.88 13.74
CA PHE A 55 -11.81 -3.77 14.35
C PHE A 55 -12.13 -3.70 15.85
N HIS A 56 -11.09 -3.82 16.68
CA HIS A 56 -11.20 -3.98 18.14
C HIS A 56 -10.58 -2.83 18.94
N GLY A 57 -10.24 -1.73 18.28
CA GLY A 57 -9.59 -0.56 18.87
C GLY A 57 -8.56 0.06 17.94
N LYS A 58 -8.17 1.30 18.25
CA LYS A 58 -7.15 2.01 17.48
C LYS A 58 -5.86 1.18 17.36
N GLY A 59 -5.31 1.09 16.14
CA GLY A 59 -4.13 0.29 15.81
C GLY A 59 -4.42 -1.17 15.46
N THR A 60 -5.64 -1.66 15.66
CA THR A 60 -6.02 -3.02 15.24
C THR A 60 -6.26 -3.08 13.74
N THR A 61 -5.85 -4.19 13.13
CA THR A 61 -6.02 -4.42 11.70
C THR A 61 -7.30 -5.18 11.41
N GLY A 62 -7.95 -4.87 10.29
CA GLY A 62 -9.13 -5.59 9.81
C GLY A 62 -8.87 -6.25 8.46
N GLY A 63 -9.51 -7.41 8.23
CA GLY A 63 -9.34 -8.19 7.02
C GLY A 63 -7.97 -8.86 6.92
N GLN A 64 -7.73 -9.49 5.77
CA GLN A 64 -6.44 -10.13 5.47
C GLN A 64 -5.49 -9.14 4.79
N ALA A 65 -4.21 -9.17 5.18
CA ALA A 65 -3.17 -8.43 4.49
C ALA A 65 -3.09 -8.89 3.02
N LYS A 66 -3.03 -7.93 2.10
CA LYS A 66 -2.91 -8.18 0.66
C LYS A 66 -1.50 -7.88 0.21
N ARG A 67 -0.85 -8.90 -0.32
CA ARG A 67 0.48 -8.77 -0.91
C ARG A 67 0.39 -8.15 -2.29
N PHE A 68 1.33 -7.27 -2.59
CA PHE A 68 1.58 -6.74 -3.92
C PHE A 68 3.09 -6.56 -4.13
N SER A 69 3.48 -6.36 -5.38
CA SER A 69 4.89 -6.20 -5.73
C SER A 69 5.08 -5.07 -6.74
N ILE A 70 6.18 -4.34 -6.60
CA ILE A 70 6.63 -3.32 -7.55
C ILE A 70 7.73 -3.95 -8.41
N PRO A 71 7.53 -4.14 -9.73
CA PRO A 71 8.56 -4.69 -10.61
C PRO A 71 9.59 -3.62 -10.96
N VAL A 72 10.82 -3.79 -10.46
CA VAL A 72 11.94 -2.87 -10.69
C VAL A 72 12.94 -3.54 -11.64
N PHE A 73 13.20 -2.90 -12.77
CA PHE A 73 14.23 -3.30 -13.71
C PHE A 73 15.47 -2.43 -13.50
N CYS A 74 16.62 -3.04 -13.26
CA CYS A 74 17.91 -2.33 -13.19
C CYS A 74 18.89 -2.99 -14.16
N PRO A 75 19.41 -2.26 -15.15
CA PRO A 75 20.33 -2.82 -16.16
C PRO A 75 21.74 -3.06 -15.62
N THR A 76 22.09 -2.47 -14.47
CA THR A 76 23.38 -2.62 -13.78
C THR A 76 23.16 -2.99 -12.31
N PRO A 77 24.17 -3.58 -11.64
CA PRO A 77 24.11 -3.85 -10.20
C PRO A 77 23.94 -2.57 -9.38
N THR A 78 23.04 -2.58 -8.39
CA THR A 78 22.69 -1.41 -7.56
C THR A 78 21.83 -1.84 -6.35
N ASP A 79 21.79 -1.00 -5.32
CA ASP A 79 20.88 -1.17 -4.18
C ASP A 79 19.55 -0.43 -4.45
N VAL A 80 18.43 -1.15 -4.36
CA VAL A 80 17.08 -0.61 -4.61
C VAL A 80 16.40 -0.22 -3.31
N ARG A 81 15.89 1.01 -3.27
CA ARG A 81 15.11 1.58 -2.16
C ARG A 81 13.80 2.16 -2.71
N ILE A 82 12.71 2.04 -1.94
CA ILE A 82 11.41 2.58 -2.32
C ILE A 82 10.79 3.31 -1.14
N GLY A 83 10.44 4.58 -1.35
CA GLY A 83 9.68 5.40 -0.42
C GLY A 83 8.24 5.59 -0.89
N PHE A 84 7.31 5.77 0.04
CA PHE A 84 5.89 6.00 -0.24
C PHE A 84 5.47 7.38 0.27
N PHE A 85 4.76 8.13 -0.55
CA PHE A 85 4.41 9.54 -0.36
C PHE A 85 2.92 9.75 -0.62
N GLY A 86 2.22 10.34 0.34
CA GLY A 86 0.78 10.50 0.25
C GLY A 86 0.18 11.16 1.47
N VAL A 87 -1.15 11.29 1.47
CA VAL A 87 -1.88 11.80 2.63
C VAL A 87 -1.91 10.72 3.71
N SER A 88 -1.35 11.03 4.87
CA SER A 88 -1.24 10.11 5.99
C SER A 88 -2.03 10.61 7.20
N VAL A 89 -2.70 9.70 7.91
CA VAL A 89 -3.32 9.98 9.22
C VAL A 89 -2.38 9.67 10.39
N GLU A 90 -1.41 8.79 10.17
CA GLU A 90 -0.33 8.45 11.10
C GLU A 90 0.95 8.17 10.29
N SER A 91 2.11 8.04 10.95
CA SER A 91 3.40 7.90 10.25
C SER A 91 3.50 6.68 9.33
N ASP A 92 2.71 5.64 9.53
CA ASP A 92 2.70 4.41 8.74
C ASP A 92 1.33 4.08 8.11
N THR A 93 0.39 5.03 8.18
CA THR A 93 -1.01 4.79 7.80
C THR A 93 -1.50 5.86 6.83
N LEU A 94 -1.87 5.42 5.63
CA LEU A 94 -2.47 6.25 4.59
C LEU A 94 -3.92 6.60 4.95
N ALA A 95 -4.28 7.85 4.67
CA ALA A 95 -5.65 8.33 4.74
C ALA A 95 -6.50 7.71 3.62
N LEU A 96 -7.80 7.60 3.87
CA LEU A 96 -8.76 7.26 2.82
C LEU A 96 -9.05 8.48 1.95
N SER A 97 -9.22 8.24 0.65
CA SER A 97 -9.77 9.20 -0.29
C SER A 97 -11.18 9.61 0.17
N GLN A 98 -11.40 10.92 0.29
CA GLN A 98 -12.64 11.47 0.78
C GLN A 98 -13.70 11.53 -0.32
N ALA A 99 -14.84 10.89 -0.08
CA ALA A 99 -16.05 10.91 -0.89
C ALA A 99 -17.29 10.87 0.03
N SER A 100 -18.47 11.16 -0.52
CA SER A 100 -19.72 11.22 0.25
C SER A 100 -20.09 9.92 0.98
N ASN A 101 -19.57 8.79 0.52
CA ASN A 101 -19.80 7.46 1.10
C ASN A 101 -18.52 6.84 1.67
N SER A 102 -17.46 7.61 1.92
CA SER A 102 -16.20 7.08 2.45
C SER A 102 -16.37 6.55 3.88
N ALA A 103 -15.66 5.47 4.18
CA ALA A 103 -15.53 4.96 5.54
C ALA A 103 -14.78 5.96 6.42
N SER A 104 -15.01 5.88 7.73
CA SER A 104 -14.35 6.73 8.72
C SER A 104 -13.71 5.90 9.83
N GLY A 105 -12.69 6.46 10.49
CA GLY A 105 -11.96 5.78 11.56
C GLY A 105 -11.11 4.59 11.11
N VAL A 106 -10.83 4.49 9.82
CA VAL A 106 -9.97 3.49 9.20
C VAL A 106 -8.99 4.14 8.24
N GLY A 107 -7.82 3.54 8.09
CA GLY A 107 -6.81 3.88 7.10
C GLY A 107 -6.20 2.63 6.47
N VAL A 108 -5.23 2.82 5.58
CA VAL A 108 -4.49 1.72 4.94
C VAL A 108 -3.05 1.73 5.45
N LYS A 109 -2.67 0.64 6.13
CA LYS A 109 -1.30 0.41 6.59
C LYS A 109 -0.52 -0.34 5.53
N LEU A 110 0.71 0.11 5.28
CA LEU A 110 1.66 -0.57 4.42
C LEU A 110 2.75 -1.23 5.26
N THR A 111 3.13 -2.46 4.91
CA THR A 111 4.28 -3.15 5.49
C THR A 111 5.21 -3.65 4.40
N TYR A 112 6.50 -3.71 4.70
CA TYR A 112 7.46 -4.40 3.84
C TYR A 112 7.10 -5.88 3.78
N GLY A 113 7.11 -6.45 2.58
CA GLY A 113 6.92 -7.89 2.38
C GLY A 113 8.25 -8.65 2.48
N ASN A 114 8.18 -9.97 2.31
CA ASN A 114 9.38 -10.78 2.19
C ASN A 114 10.19 -10.42 0.93
N ASN A 115 11.36 -9.82 1.14
CA ASN A 115 12.32 -9.45 0.12
C ASN A 115 13.70 -10.04 0.47
N PRO A 116 14.18 -11.06 -0.27
CA PRO A 116 15.46 -11.69 0.01
C PRO A 116 16.62 -10.69 -0.01
N GLY A 117 17.39 -10.63 1.08
CA GLY A 117 18.52 -9.72 1.21
C GLY A 117 18.16 -8.27 1.55
N ALA A 118 16.89 -7.97 1.85
CA ALA A 118 16.49 -6.67 2.36
C ALA A 118 17.09 -6.38 3.74
N ALA A 119 17.35 -5.10 4.01
CA ALA A 119 17.80 -4.60 5.30
C ALA A 119 16.67 -4.45 6.33
N VAL A 120 15.44 -4.83 5.97
CA VAL A 120 14.23 -4.69 6.79
C VAL A 120 13.45 -6.02 6.84
N PRO A 121 13.00 -6.48 8.02
CA PRO A 121 12.19 -7.70 8.13
C PRO A 121 10.80 -7.59 7.48
N ASP A 122 10.27 -8.73 7.02
CA ASP A 122 8.88 -8.85 6.60
C ASP A 122 7.90 -8.44 7.72
N GLY A 123 6.83 -7.74 7.35
CA GLY A 123 5.83 -7.21 8.27
C GLY A 123 6.21 -5.88 8.95
N THR A 124 7.42 -5.37 8.76
CA THR A 124 7.82 -4.05 9.29
C THR A 124 6.99 -2.95 8.64
N SER A 125 6.46 -2.01 9.44
CA SER A 125 5.73 -0.84 8.93
C SER A 125 6.56 0.00 7.95
N VAL A 126 5.95 0.39 6.84
CA VAL A 126 6.49 1.39 5.93
C VAL A 126 6.17 2.77 6.50
N LYS A 127 7.18 3.65 6.60
CA LYS A 127 6.93 5.06 6.93
C LYS A 127 6.46 5.80 5.68
N ILE A 128 5.32 6.50 5.80
CA ILE A 128 4.78 7.36 4.75
C ILE A 128 5.48 8.72 4.84
N ASN A 129 5.80 9.30 3.69
CA ASN A 129 6.52 10.57 3.52
C ASN A 129 7.97 10.56 4.08
N GLU A 130 8.61 9.39 4.16
CA GLU A 130 10.05 9.26 4.46
C GLU A 130 10.87 9.31 3.16
N ALA A 131 11.87 10.20 3.11
CA ALA A 131 12.71 10.40 1.94
C ALA A 131 14.21 10.21 2.20
N SER A 132 14.65 10.24 3.46
CA SER A 132 16.08 10.35 3.79
C SER A 132 16.67 9.07 4.36
N ASN A 133 15.83 8.20 4.94
CA ASN A 133 16.30 6.98 5.60
C ASN A 133 15.52 5.74 5.12
N LEU A 134 15.44 5.56 3.80
CA LEU A 134 14.80 4.39 3.19
C LEU A 134 15.70 3.16 3.34
N PRO A 135 15.19 2.00 3.79
CA PRO A 135 15.99 0.78 3.86
C PRO A 135 16.27 0.20 2.47
N ILE A 136 17.37 -0.54 2.35
CA ILE A 136 17.64 -1.33 1.15
C ILE A 136 16.65 -2.47 1.08
N LEU A 137 15.87 -2.55 0.00
CA LEU A 137 14.85 -3.56 -0.19
C LEU A 137 15.33 -4.72 -1.05
N LYS A 138 16.31 -4.47 -1.91
CA LYS A 138 16.91 -5.48 -2.78
C LYS A 138 18.28 -5.03 -3.21
N ARG A 139 19.20 -5.99 -3.37
CA ARG A 139 20.48 -5.78 -4.04
C ARG A 139 20.42 -6.44 -5.41
N VAL A 140 20.46 -5.64 -6.47
CA VAL A 140 20.60 -6.15 -7.83
C VAL A 140 22.07 -6.49 -8.02
N THR A 141 22.35 -7.76 -8.31
CA THR A 141 23.71 -8.25 -8.57
C THR A 141 23.94 -8.37 -10.07
N GLY A 142 25.18 -8.61 -10.51
CA GLY A 142 25.46 -8.87 -11.93
C GLY A 142 24.68 -10.05 -12.52
N ALA A 143 24.25 -11.01 -11.70
CA ALA A 143 23.44 -12.15 -12.14
C ALA A 143 21.95 -11.81 -12.36
N SER A 144 21.47 -10.71 -11.79
CA SER A 144 20.08 -10.24 -11.88
C SER A 144 19.96 -8.88 -12.58
N ALA A 145 21.07 -8.34 -13.07
CA ALA A 145 21.09 -7.13 -13.86
C ALA A 145 20.43 -7.41 -15.22
N GLY A 146 19.54 -6.52 -15.66
CA GLY A 146 18.76 -6.71 -16.89
C GLY A 146 17.54 -7.63 -16.73
N THR A 147 17.13 -7.97 -15.51
CA THR A 147 15.84 -8.63 -15.22
C THR A 147 14.96 -7.75 -14.34
N ALA A 148 13.64 -7.94 -14.44
CA ALA A 148 12.69 -7.28 -13.57
C ALA A 148 12.61 -8.02 -12.23
N GLU A 149 12.97 -7.33 -11.15
CA GLU A 149 12.95 -7.85 -9.79
C GLU A 149 11.69 -7.38 -9.06
N ALA A 150 10.98 -8.31 -8.41
CA ALA A 150 9.77 -7.99 -7.66
C ALA A 150 10.10 -7.54 -6.22
N ILE A 151 9.78 -6.28 -5.89
CA ILE A 151 9.89 -5.74 -4.54
C ILE A 151 8.52 -5.84 -3.85
N ASN A 152 8.43 -6.65 -2.80
CA ASN A 152 7.20 -7.07 -2.17
C ASN A 152 6.79 -6.17 -1.00
N PHE A 153 5.50 -5.92 -0.90
CA PHE A 153 4.85 -5.17 0.17
C PHE A 153 3.51 -5.82 0.52
N ASN A 154 2.96 -5.44 1.66
CA ASN A 154 1.58 -5.76 2.02
C ASN A 154 0.80 -4.49 2.33
N ALA A 155 -0.50 -4.53 2.06
CA ALA A 155 -1.45 -3.50 2.44
C ALA A 155 -2.59 -4.13 3.25
N GLN A 156 -3.04 -3.44 4.30
CA GLN A 156 -4.13 -3.90 5.16
C GLN A 156 -4.88 -2.72 5.77
N TYR A 157 -6.18 -2.89 6.05
CA TYR A 157 -6.92 -1.88 6.80
C TYR A 157 -6.48 -1.86 8.26
N VAL A 158 -6.40 -0.65 8.82
CA VAL A 158 -6.13 -0.43 10.24
C VAL A 158 -7.12 0.59 10.80
N GLN A 159 -7.58 0.37 12.03
CA GLN A 159 -8.46 1.31 12.74
C GLN A 159 -7.64 2.49 13.28
N THR A 160 -8.06 3.71 12.95
CA THR A 160 -7.34 4.95 13.27
C THR A 160 -8.03 5.78 14.35
N ASP A 161 -9.34 5.60 14.54
CA ASP A 161 -10.15 6.28 15.55
C ASP A 161 -10.88 5.31 16.48
N ALA A 162 -11.47 5.83 17.55
CA ALA A 162 -12.24 5.03 18.51
C ALA A 162 -13.44 4.30 17.89
N THR A 163 -14.01 4.84 16.80
CA THR A 163 -15.17 4.28 16.11
C THR A 163 -14.91 4.15 14.63
N VAL A 164 -15.29 3.01 14.05
CA VAL A 164 -15.26 2.79 12.60
C VAL A 164 -16.64 3.06 12.00
N GLY A 165 -16.71 3.92 10.98
CA GLY A 165 -17.89 4.14 10.15
C GLY A 165 -17.82 3.30 8.88
N ALA A 166 -18.95 2.71 8.46
CA ALA A 166 -19.02 1.96 7.22
C ALA A 166 -18.97 2.89 6.00
N GLY A 167 -18.35 2.44 4.91
CA GLY A 167 -18.26 3.19 3.67
C GLY A 167 -17.20 2.63 2.72
N THR A 168 -16.89 3.37 1.66
CA THR A 168 -15.82 3.06 0.72
C THR A 168 -14.46 3.42 1.33
N ALA A 169 -13.50 2.51 1.20
CA ALA A 169 -12.18 2.67 1.82
C ALA A 169 -11.08 2.61 0.76
N ASN A 170 -11.13 3.56 -0.17
CA ASN A 170 -10.11 3.77 -1.18
C ASN A 170 -8.98 4.61 -0.62
N SER A 171 -7.74 4.38 -1.05
CA SER A 171 -6.58 5.19 -0.70
C SER A 171 -5.66 5.31 -1.92
N MET A 172 -4.82 6.34 -1.93
CA MET A 172 -3.87 6.61 -2.99
C MET A 172 -2.53 7.01 -2.38
N VAL A 173 -1.45 6.50 -2.98
CA VAL A 173 -0.09 6.77 -2.56
C VAL A 173 0.82 6.74 -3.79
N THR A 174 1.78 7.65 -3.82
CA THR A 174 2.85 7.68 -4.83
C THR A 174 4.07 6.98 -4.24
N PHE A 175 4.78 6.16 -5.01
CA PHE A 175 6.10 5.68 -4.58
C PHE A 175 7.21 6.40 -5.36
N ALA A 176 8.37 6.53 -4.74
CA ALA A 176 9.59 6.98 -5.39
C ALA A 176 10.64 5.87 -5.31
N LEU A 177 11.33 5.64 -6.44
CA LEU A 177 12.44 4.71 -6.53
C LEU A 177 13.75 5.48 -6.32
N GLU A 178 14.55 5.03 -5.37
CA GLU A 178 15.93 5.50 -5.16
C GLU A 178 16.88 4.33 -5.44
N TYR A 179 17.91 4.59 -6.25
CA TYR A 179 18.90 3.62 -6.66
C TYR A 179 20.29 4.27 -6.60
N ASN A 180 21.27 3.54 -6.06
CA ASN A 180 22.65 4.00 -5.90
C ASN A 180 23.69 2.89 -6.07
#